data_AF-A0A840SRV3-F1
#
_entry.id   AF-A0A840SRV3-F1
#
_cell.length_a   1.000
_cell.length_b   1.000
_cell.length_c   1.000
_cell.angle_alpha   90.00
_cell.angle_beta   90.00
_cell.angle_gamma   90.00
#
_symmetry.space_group_name_H-M   'P 1'
#
loop_
_entity.id
_entity.type
_entity.pdbx_description
1 polymer ?
#
loop_
_entity_poly.entity_id
_entity_poly.type
_entity_poly.pdbx_seq_one_letter_code
_entity_poly.pdbx_strand_id
1 'polypeptide(L)'
;MISAHTQFQAARAWMDFSLAYGQMCVASAEIITRRCMRMAQGVMTGPEAAGMVLEKATAFATAMERAVVAAAAGAEPVRIASAALRPYSAKTRLNVRRLRR
;
A
#
# COMPACT_ATOMS: atom_id res chain seq x y z
N MET A 1 29.10 -12.11 15.10
CA MET A 1 28.37 -11.50 16.23
C MET A 1 27.64 -10.27 15.68
N ILE A 2 26.32 -10.29 15.57
CA ILE A 2 25.55 -9.14 15.04
C ILE A 2 25.61 -8.03 16.09
N SER A 3 26.07 -6.83 15.71
CA SER A 3 26.20 -5.70 16.64
C SER A 3 24.83 -5.19 17.09
N ALA A 4 24.70 -4.76 18.35
CA ALA A 4 23.45 -4.24 18.94
C ALA A 4 22.85 -3.08 18.12
N HIS A 5 23.69 -2.28 17.47
CA HIS A 5 23.27 -1.22 16.56
C HIS A 5 22.47 -1.74 15.34
N THR A 6 22.92 -2.84 14.74
CA THR A 6 22.24 -3.46 13.59
C THR A 6 20.88 -4.06 14.01
N GLN A 7 20.80 -4.64 15.21
CA GLN A 7 19.54 -5.15 15.75
C GLN A 7 18.53 -4.03 15.97
N PHE A 8 18.96 -2.89 16.52
CA PHE A 8 18.10 -1.73 16.73
C PHE A 8 17.56 -1.15 15.41
N GLN A 9 18.42 -1.05 14.39
CA GLN A 9 18.00 -0.57 13.06
C GLN A 9 17.01 -1.51 12.39
N ALA A 10 17.23 -2.82 12.48
CA ALA A 10 16.30 -3.81 11.96
C ALA A 10 14.93 -3.74 12.66
N ALA A 11 14.93 -3.63 14.00
CA ALA A 11 13.70 -3.46 14.78
C ALA A 11 12.94 -2.20 14.37
N ARG A 12 13.64 -1.07 14.17
CA ARG A 12 13.03 0.17 13.70
C ARG A 12 12.41 0.02 12.31
N ALA A 13 13.11 -0.61 11.38
CA ALA A 13 12.60 -0.83 10.02
C ALA A 13 11.32 -1.69 10.02
N TRP A 14 11.25 -2.70 10.90
CA TRP A 14 10.04 -3.50 11.09
C TRP A 14 8.90 -2.70 11.71
N MET A 15 9.17 -1.89 12.74
CA MET A 15 8.15 -1.01 13.32
C MET A 15 7.58 -0.03 12.29
N ASP A 16 8.45 0.62 11.49
CA ASP A 16 8.04 1.56 10.45
C ASP A 16 7.18 0.87 9.39
N PHE A 17 7.58 -0.34 8.96
CA PHE A 17 6.80 -1.16 8.02
C PHE A 17 5.42 -1.52 8.60
N SER A 18 5.38 -2.03 9.84
CA SER A 18 4.14 -2.44 10.49
C SER A 18 3.18 -1.26 10.67
N LEU A 19 3.68 -0.08 11.05
CA LEU A 19 2.86 1.13 11.16
C LEU A 19 2.32 1.57 9.80
N ALA A 20 3.16 1.58 8.76
CA ALA A 20 2.74 1.94 7.41
C ALA A 20 1.67 0.97 6.87
N TYR A 21 1.87 -0.34 7.10
CA TYR A 21 0.92 -1.38 6.71
C TYR A 21 -0.41 -1.23 7.44
N GLY A 22 -0.38 -1.04 8.77
CA GLY A 22 -1.58 -0.81 9.57
C GLY A 22 -2.38 0.42 9.11
N GLN A 23 -1.70 1.55 8.86
CA GLN A 23 -2.35 2.75 8.32
C GLN A 23 -3.01 2.49 6.96
N MET A 24 -2.35 1.73 6.09
CA MET A 24 -2.90 1.34 4.80
C MET A 24 -4.14 0.46 4.97
N CYS A 25 -4.13 -0.50 5.90
CA CYS A 25 -5.29 -1.36 6.18
C CYS A 25 -6.50 -0.57 6.66
N VAL A 26 -6.33 0.35 7.62
CA VAL A 26 -7.42 1.22 8.10
C VAL A 26 -7.99 2.08 6.97
N ALA A 27 -7.13 2.70 6.17
CA ALA A 27 -7.55 3.48 5.02
C ALA A 27 -8.25 2.62 3.95
N SER A 28 -7.82 1.37 3.77
CA SER A 28 -8.46 0.42 2.84
C SER A 28 -9.85 0.02 3.31
N ALA A 29 -10.05 -0.18 4.62
CA ALA A 29 -11.37 -0.44 5.18
C ALA A 29 -12.34 0.71 4.87
N GLU A 30 -11.92 1.97 5.04
CA GLU A 30 -12.74 3.13 4.69
C GLU A 30 -13.11 3.16 3.20
N ILE A 31 -12.17 2.87 2.29
CA ILE A 31 -12.43 2.79 0.85
C ILE A 31 -13.50 1.75 0.55
N ILE A 32 -13.37 0.55 1.12
CA ILE A 32 -14.30 -0.56 0.91
C ILE A 32 -15.69 -0.16 1.39
N THR A 33 -15.82 0.35 2.61
CA THR A 33 -17.11 0.80 3.16
C THR A 33 -17.76 1.86 2.27
N ARG A 34 -17.03 2.90 1.88
CA ARG A 34 -17.57 3.98 1.03
C ARG A 34 -17.99 3.49 -0.36
N ARG A 35 -17.21 2.62 -0.99
CA ARG A 35 -17.55 2.04 -2.29
C ARG A 35 -18.77 1.12 -2.19
N CYS A 36 -18.87 0.31 -1.13
CA CYS A 36 -20.07 -0.49 -0.87
C CYS A 36 -21.32 0.39 -0.71
N MET A 37 -21.23 1.50 0.01
CA MET A 37 -22.35 2.46 0.12
C MET A 37 -22.75 3.03 -1.24
N ARG A 38 -21.78 3.46 -2.07
CA ARG A 38 -22.06 3.97 -3.42
C ARG A 38 -22.70 2.92 -4.33
N MET A 39 -22.24 1.68 -4.24
CA MET A 39 -22.86 0.54 -4.94
C MET A 39 -24.30 0.32 -4.48
N ALA A 40 -24.55 0.27 -3.18
CA ALA A 40 -25.87 0.06 -2.60
C ALA A 40 -26.85 1.19 -2.96
N GLN A 41 -26.37 2.44 -3.05
CA GLN A 41 -27.16 3.59 -3.47
C GLN A 41 -27.38 3.68 -4.99
N GLY A 42 -26.74 2.81 -5.78
CA GLY A 42 -26.83 2.84 -7.24
C GLY A 42 -26.13 4.05 -7.91
N VAL A 43 -25.25 4.76 -7.17
CA VAL A 43 -24.58 5.98 -7.67
C VAL A 43 -23.18 5.72 -8.23
N MET A 44 -22.71 4.46 -8.22
CA MET A 44 -21.40 4.09 -8.79
C MET A 44 -21.50 3.98 -10.31
N THR A 45 -20.67 4.74 -11.02
CA THR A 45 -20.65 4.75 -12.49
C THR A 45 -19.84 3.59 -13.07
N GLY A 46 -20.16 3.15 -14.30
CA GLY A 46 -19.38 2.15 -15.02
C GLY A 46 -17.89 2.51 -15.16
N PRO A 47 -17.53 3.74 -15.57
CA PRO A 47 -16.13 4.20 -15.61
C PRO A 47 -15.43 4.16 -14.25
N GLU A 48 -16.14 4.48 -13.16
CA GLU A 48 -15.57 4.36 -11.81
C GLU A 48 -15.23 2.90 -11.48
N ALA A 49 -16.16 1.97 -11.75
CA ALA A 49 -15.95 0.54 -11.53
C ALA A 49 -14.77 -0.03 -12.35
N ALA A 50 -14.66 0.36 -13.63
CA ALA A 50 -13.54 -0.01 -14.48
C ALA A 50 -12.21 0.56 -13.94
N GLY A 51 -12.21 1.82 -13.52
CA GLY A 51 -11.06 2.48 -12.89
C GLY A 51 -10.56 1.74 -11.65
N MET A 52 -11.47 1.19 -10.83
CA MET A 52 -11.08 0.41 -9.65
C MET A 52 -10.27 -0.84 -9.98
N VAL A 53 -10.54 -1.50 -11.10
CA VAL A 53 -9.81 -2.71 -11.54
C VAL A 53 -8.44 -2.32 -12.08
N LEU A 54 -8.39 -1.29 -12.94
CA LEU A 54 -7.14 -0.79 -13.53
C LEU A 54 -6.17 -0.22 -12.48
N GLU A 55 -6.70 0.41 -11.43
CA GLU A 55 -5.92 0.87 -10.27
C GLU A 55 -5.14 -0.27 -9.61
N LYS A 56 -5.67 -1.50 -9.58
CA LYS A 56 -5.00 -2.66 -8.96
C LYS A 56 -3.81 -3.15 -9.79
N ALA A 57 -4.01 -3.30 -11.11
CA ALA A 57 -2.96 -3.77 -12.01
C ALA A 57 -1.77 -2.80 -12.03
N THR A 58 -2.05 -1.50 -12.11
CA THR A 58 -1.00 -0.46 -12.10
C THR A 58 -0.26 -0.39 -10.77
N ALA A 59 -0.97 -0.47 -9.64
CA ALA A 59 -0.34 -0.50 -8.32
C ALA A 59 0.55 -1.74 -8.12
N PHE A 60 0.10 -2.90 -8.60
CA PHE A 60 0.86 -4.15 -8.54
C PHE A 60 2.15 -4.08 -9.37
N ALA A 61 2.06 -3.62 -10.63
CA ALA A 61 3.23 -3.51 -11.49
C ALA A 61 4.32 -2.61 -10.87
N THR A 62 3.94 -1.42 -10.38
CA THR A 62 4.89 -0.52 -9.71
C THR A 62 5.41 -1.09 -8.38
N ALA A 63 4.59 -1.82 -7.63
CA ALA A 63 5.04 -2.49 -6.40
C ALA A 63 6.09 -3.55 -6.69
N MET A 64 5.86 -4.38 -7.72
CA MET A 64 6.78 -5.42 -8.12
C MET A 64 8.10 -4.85 -8.63
N GLU A 65 8.05 -3.84 -9.51
CA GLU A 65 9.24 -3.13 -10.00
C GLU A 65 10.10 -2.63 -8.83
N ARG A 66 9.49 -1.95 -7.86
CA ARG A 66 10.21 -1.42 -6.69
C ARG A 66 10.77 -2.52 -5.79
N ALA A 67 10.05 -3.63 -5.63
CA ALA A 67 10.52 -4.77 -4.85
C ALA A 67 11.75 -5.40 -5.52
N VAL A 68 11.68 -5.63 -6.83
CA VAL A 68 12.77 -6.22 -7.63
C VAL A 68 13.99 -5.30 -7.61
N VAL A 69 13.82 -3.99 -7.82
CA VAL A 69 14.93 -3.03 -7.75
C VAL A 69 15.59 -3.03 -6.37
N ALA A 70 14.80 -3.06 -5.29
CA ALA A 70 15.35 -3.14 -3.93
C ALA A 70 16.08 -4.46 -3.68
N ALA A 71 15.54 -5.58 -4.16
CA ALA A 71 16.15 -6.90 -4.02
C ALA A 71 17.46 -6.99 -4.81
N ALA A 72 17.48 -6.52 -6.06
CA ALA A 72 18.68 -6.48 -6.91
C ALA A 72 19.78 -5.59 -6.32
N ALA A 73 19.40 -4.56 -5.55
CA ALA A 73 20.34 -3.72 -4.80
C ALA A 73 20.83 -4.36 -3.47
N GLY A 74 20.49 -5.63 -3.20
CA GLY A 74 20.90 -6.34 -1.99
C GLY A 74 20.23 -5.86 -0.72
N ALA A 75 19.03 -5.28 -0.80
CA ALA A 75 18.33 -4.78 0.38
C ALA A 75 17.82 -5.91 1.28
N GLU A 76 17.79 -5.65 2.58
CA GLU A 76 17.19 -6.54 3.58
C GLU A 76 15.69 -6.79 3.32
N PRO A 77 15.13 -7.95 3.73
CA PRO A 77 13.74 -8.33 3.43
C PRO A 77 12.69 -7.28 3.80
N VAL A 78 12.81 -6.65 4.98
CA VAL A 78 11.87 -5.60 5.41
C VAL A 78 11.91 -4.35 4.53
N ARG A 79 13.08 -4.04 3.96
CA ARG A 79 13.24 -2.92 3.02
C ARG A 79 12.64 -3.25 1.66
N ILE A 80 12.79 -4.50 1.20
CA ILE A 80 12.12 -5.00 -0.02
C ILE A 80 10.60 -4.92 0.17
N ALA A 81 10.07 -5.45 1.28
CA ALA A 81 8.65 -5.39 1.62
C ALA A 81 8.15 -3.94 1.70
N SER A 82 8.92 -3.05 2.34
CA SER A 82 8.59 -1.61 2.40
C SER A 82 8.59 -0.96 1.01
N ALA A 83 9.50 -1.33 0.12
CA ALA A 83 9.53 -0.85 -1.26
C ALA A 83 8.28 -1.29 -2.03
N ALA A 84 7.85 -2.55 -1.85
CA ALA A 84 6.63 -3.10 -2.42
C ALA A 84 5.36 -2.45 -1.84
N LEU A 85 5.36 -2.09 -0.56
CA LEU A 85 4.20 -1.52 0.13
C LEU A 85 3.90 -0.06 -0.28
N ARG A 86 4.93 0.69 -0.65
CA ARG A 86 4.83 2.14 -0.95
C ARG A 86 3.78 2.48 -2.02
N PRO A 87 3.74 1.82 -3.20
CA PRO A 87 2.72 2.11 -4.22
C PRO A 87 1.29 1.86 -3.74
N TYR A 88 1.05 0.78 -3.00
CA TYR A 88 -0.25 0.49 -2.42
C TYR A 88 -0.66 1.59 -1.43
N SER A 89 0.23 1.96 -0.51
CA SER A 89 -0.02 3.03 0.47
C SER A 89 -0.34 4.37 -0.20
N ALA A 90 0.39 4.72 -1.27
CA ALA A 90 0.13 5.95 -2.03
C ALA A 90 -1.25 5.92 -2.70
N LYS A 91 -1.60 4.83 -3.39
CA LYS A 91 -2.91 4.68 -4.06
C LYS A 91 -4.07 4.63 -3.08
N THR A 92 -3.90 3.96 -1.93
CA THR A 92 -4.90 3.93 -0.85
C THR A 92 -5.14 5.33 -0.29
N ARG A 93 -4.08 6.10 -0.01
CA ARG A 93 -4.22 7.49 0.47
C ARG A 93 -4.93 8.38 -0.55
N LEU A 94 -4.61 8.25 -1.83
CA LEU A 94 -5.28 8.99 -2.91
C LEU A 94 -6.76 8.62 -3.02
N ASN A 95 -7.09 7.34 -2.92
CA ASN A 95 -8.47 6.85 -2.98
C ASN A 95 -9.31 7.33 -1.79
N VAL A 96 -8.79 7.23 -0.56
CA VAL A 96 -9.47 7.78 0.62
C VAL A 96 -9.73 9.28 0.43
N ARG A 97 -8.73 10.05 -0.01
CA ARG A 97 -8.91 11.49 -0.28
C ARG A 97 -9.98 11.76 -1.33
N ARG A 98 -10.05 10.94 -2.39
CA ARG A 98 -11.06 11.06 -3.45
C ARG A 98 -12.46 10.77 -2.92
N LEU A 99 -12.63 9.72 -2.13
CA LEU A 99 -13.95 9.28 -1.62
C LEU A 99 -14.47 10.07 -0.41
N ARG A 100 -13.63 10.93 0.18
CA ARG A 100 -14.01 11.89 1.22
C ARG A 100 -14.54 13.21 0.66
N ARG A 101 -14.31 13.46 -0.63
CA ARG A 101 -14.91 14.58 -1.37
C ARG A 101 -16.28 14.14 -1.88
#